data_AF-A0A6M3XUA8-F1
#
_entry.id   AF-A0A6M3XUA8-F1
#
_cell.length_a   1.000
_cell.length_b   1.000
_cell.length_c   1.000
_cell.angle_alpha   90.00
_cell.angle_beta   90.00
_cell.angle_gamma   90.00
#
_symmetry.space_group_name_H-M   'P 1'
#
loop_
_entity.id
_entity.type
_entity.pdbx_description
1 polymer ?
#
loop_
_entity_poly.entity_id
_entity_poly.type
_entity_poly.pdbx_seq_one_letter_code
_entity_poly.pdbx_strand_id
1 'polypeptide(L)'
;MRTHVREPINKLVDIDIYKEPEAGHEYQMGIDPSEGAEDFSAIKVIDKNTGEEVASYVSRIQPDLLAFKVVKVGHYFSTAKAVLEINGIGLATLTKLKDLNYENVFVREEYDKIAKKMTKRLGWRTTHASKPLLIGHYQELLGAKYPKIRDEKTIEEMKTYIYSDEVRKRGMGAEKSYHDDRLTAIMLAYWEVKAVYNPEDKELIIRPQESQGVKEGTFDDLKLENVIDQQTGKHWLSH
;
A
#
# COMPACT_ATOMS: atom_id res chain seq x y z
N MET A 1 -3.92 18.61 -15.76
CA MET A 1 -4.33 17.57 -14.80
C MET A 1 -5.69 17.99 -14.25
N ARG A 2 -6.77 17.25 -14.52
CA ARG A 2 -8.04 17.48 -13.80
C ARG A 2 -7.80 17.01 -12.37
N THR A 3 -8.08 17.86 -11.38
CA THR A 3 -7.90 17.50 -9.97
C THR A 3 -8.99 16.51 -9.58
N HIS A 4 -8.60 15.33 -9.11
CA HIS A 4 -9.51 14.29 -8.63
C HIS A 4 -9.76 14.39 -7.11
N VAL A 5 -9.31 15.47 -6.48
CA VAL A 5 -9.48 15.77 -5.05
C VAL A 5 -10.94 15.61 -4.64
N ARG A 6 -11.15 14.88 -3.55
CA ARG A 6 -12.46 14.70 -2.91
C ARG A 6 -12.28 14.62 -1.41
N GLU A 7 -13.25 15.15 -0.68
CA GLU A 7 -13.37 14.94 0.75
C GLU A 7 -13.57 13.45 1.06
N PRO A 8 -13.07 12.96 2.21
CA PRO A 8 -13.36 11.61 2.68
C PRO A 8 -14.87 11.42 2.87
N ILE A 9 -15.38 10.27 2.43
CA ILE A 9 -16.78 9.87 2.64
C ILE A 9 -16.99 9.24 4.02
N ASN A 10 -15.92 8.71 4.64
CA ASN A 10 -15.96 8.06 5.95
C ASN A 10 -14.57 8.06 6.62
N LYS A 11 -14.50 7.61 7.88
CA LYS A 11 -13.24 7.31 8.57
C LYS A 11 -13.24 5.90 9.18
N LEU A 12 -12.21 5.11 8.85
CA LEU A 12 -11.94 3.82 9.48
C LEU A 12 -10.86 4.01 10.54
N VAL A 13 -11.25 4.30 11.79
CA VAL A 13 -10.29 4.54 12.89
C VAL A 13 -9.22 5.56 12.45
N ASP A 14 -9.64 6.78 12.14
CA ASP A 14 -8.80 7.90 11.67
C ASP A 14 -8.15 7.76 10.29
N ILE A 15 -8.38 6.65 9.59
CA ILE A 15 -8.01 6.51 8.17
C ILE A 15 -9.13 7.15 7.34
N ASP A 16 -8.78 8.14 6.53
CA ASP A 16 -9.71 8.78 5.61
C ASP A 16 -10.06 7.82 4.48
N ILE A 17 -11.35 7.54 4.30
CA ILE A 17 -11.89 6.69 3.24
C ILE A 17 -12.53 7.59 2.18
N TYR A 18 -12.04 7.53 0.95
CA TYR A 18 -12.60 8.28 -0.20
C TYR A 18 -13.61 7.46 -1.00
N LYS A 19 -13.54 6.12 -0.89
CA LYS A 19 -14.41 5.19 -1.62
C LYS A 19 -14.48 3.85 -0.89
N GLU A 20 -15.67 3.27 -0.84
CA GLU A 20 -15.90 1.92 -0.30
C GLU A 20 -15.28 0.83 -1.20
N PRO A 21 -14.88 -0.33 -0.63
CA PRO A 21 -14.39 -1.45 -1.42
C PRO A 21 -15.48 -2.00 -2.35
N GLU A 22 -15.07 -2.40 -3.55
CA GLU A 22 -15.92 -3.00 -4.57
C GLU A 22 -15.58 -4.49 -4.72
N ALA A 23 -16.61 -5.32 -4.83
CA ALA A 23 -16.44 -6.76 -4.97
C ALA A 23 -15.67 -7.10 -6.27
N GLY A 24 -14.67 -7.97 -6.16
CA GLY A 24 -13.83 -8.38 -7.29
C GLY A 24 -12.71 -7.39 -7.66
N HIS A 25 -12.60 -6.25 -6.96
CA HIS A 25 -11.49 -5.33 -7.17
C HIS A 25 -10.25 -5.74 -6.39
N GLU A 26 -9.08 -5.43 -6.96
CA GLU A 26 -7.79 -5.60 -6.30
C GLU A 26 -7.28 -4.28 -5.74
N TYR A 27 -6.74 -4.34 -4.52
CA TYR A 27 -6.20 -3.18 -3.84
C TYR A 27 -4.72 -3.36 -3.50
N GLN A 28 -3.99 -2.25 -3.54
CA GLN A 28 -2.62 -2.17 -3.07
C GLN A 28 -2.47 -0.96 -2.16
N MET A 29 -1.66 -1.10 -1.13
CA MET A 29 -1.31 -0.02 -0.24
C MET A 29 0.19 0.20 -0.19
N GLY A 30 0.61 1.45 -0.31
CA GLY A 30 1.98 1.87 -0.06
C GLY A 30 2.09 2.42 1.35
N ILE A 31 3.16 2.02 2.04
CA ILE A 31 3.37 2.36 3.45
C ILE A 31 4.79 2.89 3.58
N ASP A 32 4.90 4.12 4.07
CA ASP A 32 6.17 4.77 4.39
C ASP A 32 6.24 5.01 5.91
N PRO A 33 6.95 4.15 6.67
CA PRO A 33 7.07 4.27 8.12
C PRO A 33 8.15 5.29 8.52
N SER A 34 7.81 6.10 9.52
CA SER A 34 8.70 7.01 10.23
C SER A 34 8.81 6.65 11.72
N GLU A 35 9.77 7.24 12.44
CA GLU A 35 9.92 7.01 13.89
C GLU A 35 8.72 7.51 14.71
N GLY A 36 7.88 8.36 14.11
CA GLY A 36 6.72 8.97 14.76
C GLY A 36 7.07 10.09 15.75
N ALA A 37 8.34 10.48 15.87
CA ALA A 37 8.79 11.60 16.70
C ALA A 37 8.69 12.93 15.94
N GLU A 38 9.38 13.06 14.81
CA GLU A 38 9.44 14.30 14.02
C GLU A 38 8.70 14.15 12.68
N ASP A 39 8.91 13.03 12.00
CA ASP A 39 8.38 12.74 10.67
C ASP A 39 7.05 11.98 10.71
N PHE A 40 6.26 12.12 9.64
CA PHE A 40 4.97 11.45 9.52
C PHE A 40 5.13 10.06 8.92
N SER A 41 4.35 9.10 9.40
CA SER A 41 4.16 7.85 8.67
C SER A 41 2.94 7.99 7.77
N ALA A 42 3.00 7.41 6.57
CA ALA A 42 1.91 7.47 5.60
C ALA A 42 1.46 6.08 5.15
N ILE A 43 0.15 5.92 4.98
CA ILE A 43 -0.50 4.79 4.31
C ILE A 43 -1.39 5.36 3.21
N LYS A 44 -1.22 4.83 2.01
CA LYS A 44 -1.99 5.19 0.81
C LYS A 44 -2.55 3.93 0.20
N VAL A 45 -3.86 3.86 -0.05
CA VAL A 45 -4.52 2.69 -0.64
C VAL A 45 -5.10 3.06 -1.99
N ILE A 46 -4.82 2.24 -3.00
CA ILE A 46 -5.33 2.44 -4.36
C ILE A 46 -6.09 1.21 -4.84
N ASP A 47 -7.13 1.46 -5.61
CA ASP A 47 -7.86 0.47 -6.41
C ASP A 47 -7.11 0.27 -7.72
N LYS A 48 -6.55 -0.93 -7.92
CA LYS A 48 -5.76 -1.28 -9.12
C LYS A 48 -6.61 -1.50 -10.37
N ASN A 49 -7.93 -1.56 -10.25
CA ASN A 49 -8.82 -1.66 -11.40
C ASN A 49 -9.09 -0.25 -11.95
N THR A 50 -9.27 0.73 -11.07
CA THR A 50 -9.71 2.08 -11.46
C THR A 50 -8.62 3.15 -11.41
N GLY A 51 -7.49 2.86 -10.77
CA GLY A 51 -6.40 3.80 -10.52
C GLY A 51 -6.72 4.84 -9.45
N GLU A 52 -7.79 4.68 -8.69
CA GLU A 52 -8.24 5.65 -7.67
C GLU A 52 -7.55 5.43 -6.33
N GLU A 53 -7.09 6.51 -5.69
CA GLU A 53 -6.82 6.51 -4.26
C GLU A 53 -8.15 6.38 -3.51
N VAL A 54 -8.29 5.31 -2.72
CA VAL A 54 -9.53 4.97 -2.02
C VAL A 54 -9.44 5.18 -0.51
N ALA A 55 -8.23 5.24 0.04
CA ALA A 55 -8.00 5.61 1.43
C ALA A 55 -6.63 6.26 1.65
N SER A 56 -6.55 7.13 2.66
CA SER A 56 -5.29 7.72 3.11
C SER A 56 -5.24 7.82 4.62
N TYR A 57 -4.05 7.61 5.18
CA TYR A 57 -3.75 7.89 6.57
C TYR A 57 -2.37 8.47 6.69
N VAL A 58 -2.22 9.56 7.44
CA VAL A 58 -0.92 10.15 7.73
C VAL A 58 -0.91 10.74 9.13
N SER A 59 0.02 10.27 9.95
CA SER A 59 0.18 10.74 11.33
C SER A 59 1.58 10.43 11.84
N ARG A 60 1.97 11.14 12.90
CA ARG A 60 3.03 10.69 13.79
C ARG A 60 2.52 9.52 14.61
N ILE A 61 3.11 8.35 14.43
CA ILE A 61 2.64 7.10 15.03
C ILE A 61 3.83 6.15 15.20
N GLN A 62 3.81 5.37 16.27
CA GLN A 62 4.83 4.35 16.49
C GLN A 62 4.66 3.18 15.50
N PRO A 63 5.76 2.51 15.10
CA PRO A 63 5.75 1.42 14.11
C PRO A 63 4.74 0.30 14.40
N ASP A 64 4.63 -0.10 15.67
CA ASP A 64 3.70 -1.17 16.07
C ASP A 64 2.24 -0.75 15.88
N LEU A 65 1.91 0.50 16.21
CA LEU A 65 0.58 1.07 16.03
C LEU A 65 0.26 1.27 14.54
N LEU A 66 1.26 1.65 13.74
CA LEU A 66 1.13 1.72 12.28
C LEU A 66 0.78 0.34 11.70
N ALA A 67 1.43 -0.74 12.16
CA ALA A 67 1.12 -2.09 11.73
C ALA A 67 -0.35 -2.48 11.99
N PHE A 68 -0.93 -2.10 13.14
CA PHE A 68 -2.36 -2.31 13.39
C PHE A 68 -3.26 -1.56 12.39
N LYS A 69 -2.90 -0.33 12.00
CA LYS A 69 -3.64 0.44 10.99
C LYS A 69 -3.56 -0.25 9.62
N VAL A 70 -2.36 -0.74 9.25
CA VAL A 70 -2.12 -1.50 8.01
C VAL A 70 -2.98 -2.76 7.96
N VAL A 71 -3.04 -3.56 9.03
CA VAL A 71 -3.90 -4.77 9.06
C VAL A 71 -5.37 -4.41 8.89
N LYS A 72 -5.85 -3.38 9.61
CA LYS A 72 -7.26 -2.95 9.54
C LYS A 72 -7.63 -2.51 8.12
N VAL A 73 -6.86 -1.61 7.53
CA VAL A 73 -7.16 -1.09 6.19
C VAL A 73 -6.94 -2.15 5.12
N GLY A 74 -5.93 -3.01 5.30
CA GLY A 74 -5.66 -4.14 4.43
C GLY A 74 -6.86 -5.08 4.33
N HIS A 75 -7.39 -5.54 5.47
CA HIS A 75 -8.58 -6.40 5.49
C HIS A 75 -9.84 -5.70 5.00
N TYR A 76 -9.98 -4.39 5.26
CA TYR A 76 -11.11 -3.61 4.75
C TYR A 76 -11.16 -3.60 3.21
N PHE A 77 -10.00 -3.51 2.56
CA PHE A 77 -9.87 -3.49 1.10
C PHE A 77 -9.38 -4.85 0.55
N SER A 78 -10.16 -5.91 0.80
CA SER A 78 -9.94 -7.25 0.21
C SER A 78 -8.54 -7.83 0.45
N THR A 79 -7.98 -7.65 1.65
CA THR A 79 -6.59 -8.02 1.99
C THR A 79 -5.60 -7.35 1.04
N ALA A 80 -5.64 -6.01 0.97
CA ALA A 80 -4.84 -5.20 0.04
C ALA A 80 -3.34 -5.54 0.11
N LYS A 81 -2.64 -5.60 -1.01
CA LYS A 81 -1.20 -5.88 -0.96
C LYS A 81 -0.42 -4.74 -0.32
N ALA A 82 0.40 -5.05 0.67
CA ALA A 82 1.22 -4.08 1.40
C ALA A 82 2.61 -3.90 0.77
N VAL A 83 2.85 -2.77 0.12
CA VAL A 83 4.19 -2.34 -0.31
C VAL A 83 4.79 -1.45 0.78
N LEU A 84 5.37 -2.11 1.78
CA LEU A 84 5.99 -1.47 2.94
C LEU A 84 7.44 -1.09 2.65
N GLU A 85 7.81 0.18 2.85
CA GLU A 85 9.22 0.59 2.86
C GLU A 85 9.98 0.01 4.04
N ILE A 86 11.11 -0.64 3.75
CA ILE A 86 11.99 -1.31 4.69
C ILE A 86 13.27 -0.48 4.85
N ASN A 87 13.19 0.48 5.76
CA ASN A 87 14.32 1.12 6.42
C ASN A 87 14.51 0.50 7.83
N GLY A 88 15.22 1.17 8.76
CA GLY A 88 15.35 0.67 10.14
C GLY A 88 14.01 0.53 10.87
N ILE A 89 13.11 1.49 10.71
CA ILE A 89 11.79 1.58 11.33
C ILE A 89 10.80 0.61 10.67
N GLY A 90 10.84 0.53 9.34
CA GLY A 90 9.99 -0.37 8.57
C GLY A 90 10.21 -1.84 8.91
N LEU A 91 11.40 -2.24 9.38
CA LEU A 91 11.64 -3.58 9.92
C LEU A 91 10.84 -3.87 11.19
N ALA A 92 10.64 -2.87 12.07
CA ALA A 92 9.80 -3.03 13.26
C ALA A 92 8.33 -3.20 12.84
N THR A 93 7.83 -2.33 11.95
CA THR A 93 6.48 -2.45 11.38
C THR A 93 6.28 -3.82 10.72
N LEU A 94 7.24 -4.29 9.93
CA LEU A 94 7.17 -5.60 9.26
C LEU A 94 7.14 -6.76 10.26
N THR A 95 7.95 -6.70 11.33
CA THR A 95 7.94 -7.70 12.40
C THR A 95 6.55 -7.76 13.03
N LYS A 96 5.97 -6.60 13.36
CA LYS A 96 4.64 -6.56 13.94
C LYS A 96 3.56 -7.07 12.99
N LEU A 97 3.64 -6.79 11.69
CA LEU A 97 2.72 -7.34 10.69
C LEU A 97 2.76 -8.88 10.66
N LYS A 98 3.94 -9.49 10.82
CA LYS A 98 4.07 -10.94 10.93
C LYS A 98 3.41 -11.48 12.18
N ASP A 99 3.60 -10.83 13.33
CA ASP A 99 2.94 -11.22 14.58
C ASP A 99 1.40 -11.13 14.49
N LEU A 100 0.91 -10.21 13.66
CA LEU A 100 -0.51 -10.02 13.38
C LEU A 100 -1.02 -10.90 12.22
N ASN A 101 -0.20 -11.80 11.68
CA ASN A 101 -0.51 -12.71 10.56
C ASN A 101 -0.96 -12.00 9.27
N TYR A 102 -0.40 -10.82 8.98
CA TYR A 102 -0.64 -10.15 7.70
C TYR A 102 0.37 -10.61 6.65
N GLU A 103 -0.04 -11.54 5.80
CA GLU A 103 0.88 -12.22 4.87
C GLU A 103 1.02 -11.54 3.50
N ASN A 104 0.03 -10.73 3.08
CA ASN A 104 0.02 -10.11 1.74
C ASN A 104 0.95 -8.88 1.66
N VAL A 105 2.23 -9.07 1.94
CA VAL A 105 3.29 -8.06 1.85
C VAL A 105 4.10 -8.28 0.57
N PHE A 106 4.44 -7.19 -0.10
CA PHE A 106 5.27 -7.19 -1.31
C PHE A 106 6.58 -7.95 -1.08
N VAL A 107 7.01 -8.71 -2.09
CA VAL A 107 8.25 -9.49 -2.06
C VAL A 107 9.18 -8.96 -3.13
N ARG A 108 10.37 -8.53 -2.73
CA ARG A 108 11.46 -8.19 -3.65
C ARG A 108 12.44 -9.35 -3.80
N GLU A 109 13.09 -9.42 -4.95
CA GLU A 109 14.24 -10.29 -5.17
C GLU A 109 15.54 -9.50 -4.97
N GLU A 110 16.49 -10.08 -4.23
CA GLU A 110 17.77 -9.45 -3.90
C GLU A 110 18.89 -10.48 -4.04
N TYR A 111 19.98 -10.11 -4.72
CA TYR A 111 21.15 -10.97 -4.86
C TYR A 111 21.97 -10.97 -3.57
N ASP A 112 22.00 -12.11 -2.90
CA ASP A 112 22.83 -12.31 -1.72
C ASP A 112 24.27 -12.56 -2.17
N LYS A 113 25.15 -11.58 -1.92
CA LYS A 113 26.57 -11.65 -2.32
C LYS A 113 27.34 -12.76 -1.61
N ILE A 114 26.94 -13.12 -0.39
CA ILE A 114 27.62 -14.14 0.43
C ILE A 114 27.19 -15.52 -0.06
N ALA A 115 25.88 -15.74 -0.14
CA ALA A 115 25.32 -17.02 -0.60
C ALA A 115 25.36 -17.19 -2.13
N LYS A 116 25.77 -16.15 -2.87
CA LYS A 116 25.83 -16.09 -4.34
C LYS A 116 24.54 -16.52 -5.04
N LYS A 117 23.39 -16.17 -4.46
CA LYS A 117 22.07 -16.59 -4.96
C LYS A 117 21.04 -15.48 -4.86
N MET A 118 20.03 -15.54 -5.72
CA MET A 118 18.83 -14.70 -5.57
C MET A 118 18.04 -15.14 -4.35
N THR A 119 17.60 -14.17 -3.55
CA THR A 119 16.80 -14.40 -2.35
C THR A 119 15.56 -13.52 -2.38
N LYS A 120 14.47 -14.04 -1.80
CA LYS A 120 13.24 -13.28 -1.60
C LYS A 120 13.29 -12.56 -0.25
N ARG A 121 12.87 -11.30 -0.23
CA ARG A 121 12.79 -10.45 0.97
C ARG A 121 11.48 -9.69 0.95
N LEU A 122 10.85 -9.54 2.11
CA LEU A 122 9.61 -8.78 2.24
C LEU A 122 9.90 -7.27 2.24
N GLY A 123 8.95 -6.53 1.67
CA GLY A 123 8.91 -5.08 1.57
C GLY A 123 9.84 -4.48 0.52
N TRP A 124 9.61 -3.21 0.26
CA TRP A 124 10.39 -2.37 -0.63
C TRP A 124 11.65 -1.86 0.06
N ARG A 125 12.78 -1.80 -0.65
CA ARG A 125 14.02 -1.22 -0.10
C ARG A 125 14.43 -0.03 -0.95
N THR A 126 14.41 1.16 -0.37
CA THR A 126 14.88 2.38 -1.03
C THR A 126 16.40 2.42 -1.03
N THR A 127 16.97 2.59 -2.21
CA THR A 127 18.41 2.66 -2.49
C THR A 127 18.64 3.68 -3.61
N HIS A 128 19.90 4.06 -3.87
CA HIS A 128 20.24 4.89 -5.02
C HIS A 128 19.81 4.28 -6.37
N ALA A 129 19.69 2.95 -6.46
CA ALA A 129 19.23 2.26 -7.66
C ALA A 129 17.71 2.15 -7.74
N SER A 130 17.03 1.88 -6.62
CA SER A 130 15.57 1.63 -6.61
C SER A 130 14.73 2.90 -6.56
N LYS A 131 15.19 3.99 -5.92
CA LYS A 131 14.43 5.26 -5.86
C LYS A 131 14.14 5.83 -7.26
N PRO A 132 15.12 5.91 -8.20
CA PRO A 132 14.83 6.36 -9.57
C PRO A 132 13.84 5.46 -10.32
N LEU A 133 13.85 4.15 -10.07
CA LEU A 133 12.90 3.21 -10.69
C LEU A 133 11.47 3.46 -10.19
N LEU A 134 11.30 3.66 -8.88
CA LEU A 134 10.00 4.00 -8.28
C LEU A 134 9.42 5.29 -8.88
N ILE A 135 10.25 6.33 -8.98
CA ILE A 135 9.85 7.62 -9.55
C ILE A 135 9.52 7.48 -11.05
N GLY A 136 10.40 6.83 -11.82
CA GLY A 136 10.20 6.66 -13.26
C GLY A 136 8.93 5.87 -13.59
N HIS A 137 8.66 4.80 -12.84
CA HIS A 137 7.43 4.02 -12.94
C HIS A 137 6.18 4.89 -12.67
N TYR A 138 6.21 5.68 -11.59
CA TYR A 138 5.08 6.54 -11.29
C TYR A 138 4.87 7.66 -12.32
N GLN A 139 5.96 8.22 -12.86
CA GLN A 139 5.91 9.20 -13.95
C GLN A 139 5.29 8.63 -15.22
N GLU A 140 5.59 7.38 -15.56
CA GLU A 140 4.96 6.67 -16.68
C GLU A 140 3.44 6.57 -16.50
N LEU A 141 2.99 6.17 -15.30
CA LEU A 141 1.57 6.09 -14.97
C LEU A 141 0.87 7.47 -15.02
N LEU A 142 1.54 8.52 -14.54
CA LEU A 142 1.04 9.90 -14.65
C LEU A 142 0.90 10.34 -16.11
N GLY A 143 1.86 9.98 -16.97
CA GLY A 143 1.80 10.21 -18.42
C GLY A 143 0.59 9.53 -19.07
N ALA A 144 0.27 8.31 -18.61
CA ALA A 144 -0.93 7.57 -19.00
C ALA A 144 -2.24 8.09 -18.35
N LYS A 145 -2.18 9.14 -17.52
CA LYS A 145 -3.32 9.71 -16.78
C LYS A 145 -4.08 8.68 -15.93
N TYR A 146 -3.37 7.64 -15.47
CA TYR A 146 -3.99 6.54 -14.73
C TYR A 146 -4.19 6.86 -13.23
N PRO A 147 -3.19 7.40 -12.50
CA PRO A 147 -3.37 7.76 -11.10
C PRO A 147 -4.43 8.84 -10.91
N LYS A 148 -5.41 8.57 -10.03
CA LYS A 148 -6.45 9.51 -9.60
C LYS A 148 -6.32 9.74 -8.09
N ILE A 149 -5.48 10.71 -7.74
CA ILE A 149 -5.17 11.10 -6.36
C ILE A 149 -6.33 11.91 -5.78
N ARG A 150 -6.73 11.58 -4.54
CA ARG A 150 -7.80 12.23 -3.78
C ARG A 150 -7.27 13.15 -2.68
N ASP A 151 -6.16 12.79 -2.04
CA ASP A 151 -5.51 13.62 -1.02
C ASP A 151 -4.82 14.83 -1.65
N GLU A 152 -5.37 16.02 -1.44
CA GLU A 152 -4.82 17.29 -1.93
C GLU A 152 -3.38 17.53 -1.46
N LYS A 153 -3.06 17.17 -0.21
CA LYS A 153 -1.72 17.37 0.36
C LYS A 153 -0.67 16.53 -0.36
N THR A 154 -1.06 15.37 -0.87
CA THR A 154 -0.16 14.55 -1.70
C THR A 154 0.19 15.26 -3.01
N ILE A 155 -0.78 15.97 -3.62
CA ILE A 155 -0.55 16.76 -4.84
C ILE A 155 0.37 17.95 -4.55
N GLU A 156 0.22 18.58 -3.38
CA GLU A 156 1.11 19.67 -2.94
C GLU A 156 2.56 19.19 -2.74
N GLU A 157 2.75 18.05 -2.09
CA GLU A 157 4.07 17.42 -1.94
C GLU A 157 4.69 17.07 -3.29
N MET A 158 3.91 16.53 -4.24
CA MET A 158 4.37 16.26 -5.61
C MET A 158 4.89 17.51 -6.31
N LYS A 159 4.15 18.62 -6.27
CA LYS A 159 4.57 19.89 -6.90
C LYS A 159 5.88 20.39 -6.28
N THR A 160 5.98 20.29 -4.97
CA THR A 160 7.14 20.73 -4.20
C THR A 160 8.37 19.88 -4.52
N TYR A 161 8.20 18.56 -4.63
CA TYR A 161 9.25 17.64 -5.02
C TYR A 161 9.82 17.97 -6.41
N ILE A 162 8.96 18.17 -7.41
CA ILE A 162 9.36 18.54 -8.78
C ILE A 162 10.19 19.83 -8.77
N TYR A 163 9.70 20.86 -8.07
CA TYR A 163 10.41 22.13 -7.95
C TYR A 163 11.79 21.96 -7.31
N SER A 164 11.86 21.19 -6.21
CA SER A 164 13.12 20.94 -5.50
C SER A 164 14.16 20.20 -6.35
N ASP A 165 13.73 19.21 -7.14
CA ASP A 165 14.60 18.44 -8.01
C ASP A 165 15.17 19.30 -9.17
N GLU A 166 14.35 20.20 -9.73
CA GLU A 166 14.82 21.16 -10.74
C GLU A 166 15.86 22.15 -10.18
N VAL A 167 15.63 22.68 -8.99
CA VAL A 167 16.57 23.59 -8.31
C VAL A 167 17.89 22.88 -8.05
N ARG A 168 17.85 21.64 -7.53
CA ARG A 168 19.04 20.82 -7.30
C ARG A 168 19.82 20.54 -8.59
N LYS A 169 19.13 20.23 -9.69
CA LYS A 169 19.75 20.02 -11.01
C LYS A 169 20.43 21.26 -11.57
N ARG A 170 19.96 22.46 -11.19
CA ARG A 170 20.56 23.75 -11.59
C ARG A 170 21.72 24.20 -10.71
N GLY A 171 22.16 23.37 -9.75
CA GLY A 171 23.33 23.65 -8.91
C GLY A 171 23.12 24.76 -7.88
N MET A 172 21.87 25.19 -7.64
CA MET A 172 21.55 26.12 -6.56
C MET A 172 21.27 25.29 -5.29
N GLY A 173 22.08 25.51 -4.24
CA GLY A 173 22.23 24.65 -3.07
C GLY A 173 20.95 24.25 -2.33
N ALA A 174 21.06 23.13 -1.61
CA ALA A 174 20.00 22.56 -0.78
C ALA A 174 19.73 23.39 0.47
N GLU A 175 18.46 23.57 0.82
CA GLU A 175 17.98 23.67 2.22
C GLU A 175 16.43 23.71 2.25
N LYS A 176 15.82 22.54 2.12
CA LYS A 176 14.60 22.18 2.84
C LYS A 176 14.44 20.68 2.78
N SER A 177 14.48 20.04 3.94
CA SER A 177 13.85 18.73 4.12
C SER A 177 12.38 18.94 3.79
N TYR A 178 11.94 18.47 2.63
CA TYR A 178 10.54 18.46 2.28
C TYR A 178 10.01 17.09 2.68
N HIS A 179 8.99 17.08 3.54
CA HIS A 179 8.26 15.86 3.85
C HIS A 179 7.71 15.29 2.56
N ASP A 180 8.28 14.17 2.09
CA ASP A 180 7.86 13.42 0.91
C ASP A 180 7.16 12.11 1.31
N ASP A 181 6.76 11.97 2.58
CA ASP A 181 6.18 10.75 3.14
C ASP A 181 4.91 10.32 2.38
N ARG A 182 4.03 11.27 2.01
CA ARG A 182 2.81 10.95 1.25
C ARG A 182 3.13 10.60 -0.17
N LEU A 183 4.07 11.33 -0.77
CA LEU A 183 4.55 11.10 -2.12
C LEU A 183 5.19 9.71 -2.23
N THR A 184 6.06 9.34 -1.30
CA THR A 184 6.69 8.02 -1.24
C THR A 184 5.64 6.94 -1.05
N ALA A 185 4.75 7.08 -0.07
CA ALA A 185 3.67 6.12 0.15
C ALA A 185 2.75 5.97 -1.07
N ILE A 186 2.38 7.05 -1.77
CA ILE A 186 1.53 6.92 -2.97
C ILE A 186 2.28 6.25 -4.11
N MET A 187 3.57 6.55 -4.34
CA MET A 187 4.36 5.85 -5.37
C MET A 187 4.46 4.36 -5.09
N LEU A 188 4.67 3.97 -3.82
CA LEU A 188 4.67 2.56 -3.39
C LEU A 188 3.29 1.91 -3.61
N ALA A 189 2.19 2.63 -3.40
CA ALA A 189 0.84 2.13 -3.64
C ALA A 189 0.59 1.79 -5.11
N TYR A 190 1.30 2.44 -6.05
CA TYR A 190 1.21 2.14 -7.49
C TYR A 190 2.30 1.19 -8.01
N TRP A 191 3.22 0.70 -7.16
CA TRP A 191 4.41 -0.04 -7.61
C TRP A 191 4.13 -1.27 -8.49
N GLU A 192 3.22 -2.19 -8.10
CA GLU A 192 2.86 -3.33 -8.95
C GLU A 192 1.71 -3.07 -9.96
N VAL A 193 1.36 -1.80 -10.21
CA VAL A 193 0.46 -1.47 -11.33
C VAL A 193 1.26 -1.57 -12.63
N LYS A 194 0.86 -2.48 -13.53
CA LYS A 194 1.60 -2.72 -14.77
C LYS A 194 1.04 -1.87 -15.91
N ALA A 195 1.88 -1.00 -16.47
CA ALA A 195 1.62 -0.41 -17.77
C ALA A 195 2.03 -1.39 -18.87
N VAL A 196 1.16 -1.57 -19.87
CA VAL A 196 1.42 -2.39 -21.06
C VAL A 196 1.36 -1.49 -22.27
N TYR A 197 2.47 -1.36 -22.99
CA TYR A 197 2.48 -0.63 -24.24
C TYR A 197 1.62 -1.34 -25.30
N ASN A 198 0.66 -0.61 -25.87
CA ASN A 198 -0.05 -1.02 -27.08
C ASN A 198 0.66 -0.44 -28.31
N PRO A 199 1.35 -1.28 -29.12
CA PRO A 199 2.04 -0.81 -30.31
C PRO A 199 1.11 -0.29 -31.41
N GLU A 200 -0.15 -0.70 -31.45
CA GLU A 200 -1.10 -0.29 -32.49
C GLU A 200 -1.60 1.14 -32.25
N ASP A 201 -2.01 1.44 -31.01
CA ASP A 201 -2.49 2.76 -30.62
C ASP A 201 -1.35 3.73 -30.27
N LYS A 202 -0.11 3.21 -30.14
CA LYS A 202 1.06 3.94 -29.60
C LYS A 202 0.79 4.54 -28.21
N GLU A 203 -0.04 3.86 -27.43
CA GLU A 203 -0.46 4.28 -26.09
C GLU A 203 -0.10 3.23 -25.05
N LEU A 204 0.08 3.68 -23.80
CA LEU A 204 0.21 2.78 -22.65
C LEU A 204 -1.18 2.39 -22.17
N ILE A 205 -1.50 1.10 -22.23
CA ILE A 205 -2.70 0.51 -21.65
C ILE A 205 -2.35 -0.04 -20.28
N ILE A 206 -3.03 0.44 -19.25
CA ILE A 206 -2.92 -0.18 -17.93
C ILE A 206 -3.86 -1.39 -17.92
N ARG A 207 -3.30 -2.59 -17.77
CA ARG A 207 -4.11 -3.80 -17.59
C ARG A 207 -4.42 -3.93 -16.09
N PRO A 208 -5.70 -3.88 -15.68
CA PRO A 208 -6.08 -4.49 -14.42
C PRO A 208 -5.49 -5.91 -14.41
N GLN A 209 -4.88 -6.35 -13.31
CA GLN A 209 -4.54 -7.77 -13.22
C GLN A 209 -5.87 -8.51 -13.37
N GLU A 210 -5.97 -9.41 -14.35
CA GLU A 210 -6.98 -10.46 -14.28
C GLU A 210 -6.75 -11.11 -12.93
N SER A 211 -7.78 -11.12 -12.06
CA SER A 211 -7.73 -11.84 -10.80
C SER A 211 -7.21 -13.22 -11.13
N GLN A 212 -6.01 -13.57 -10.68
CA GLN A 212 -5.60 -14.98 -10.77
C GLN A 212 -6.64 -15.69 -9.92
N GLY A 213 -7.55 -16.39 -10.60
CA GLY A 213 -8.62 -17.10 -9.93
C GLY A 213 -8.00 -17.87 -8.79
N VAL A 214 -8.40 -17.53 -7.57
CA VAL A 214 -8.36 -18.50 -6.50
C VAL A 214 -9.05 -19.70 -7.13
N LYS A 215 -8.29 -20.78 -7.39
CA LYS A 215 -8.92 -22.04 -7.76
C LYS A 215 -10.01 -22.22 -6.71
N GLU A 216 -11.26 -22.29 -7.13
CA GLU A 216 -12.34 -22.78 -6.28
C GLU A 216 -11.92 -24.18 -5.84
N GLY A 217 -11.20 -24.24 -4.72
CA GLY A 217 -11.22 -25.39 -3.86
C GLY A 217 -12.62 -25.40 -3.33
N THR A 218 -13.38 -26.39 -3.77
CA THR A 218 -14.68 -26.73 -3.22
C THR A 218 -14.60 -26.63 -1.70
N PHE A 219 -15.28 -25.64 -1.12
CA PHE A 219 -15.60 -25.62 0.29
C PHE A 219 -16.69 -26.67 0.52
N ASP A 220 -16.31 -27.94 0.39
CA ASP A 220 -17.09 -29.06 0.88
C ASP A 220 -16.62 -29.35 2.31
N ASP A 221 -17.54 -29.12 3.24
CA ASP A 221 -17.71 -29.84 4.51
C ASP A 221 -16.50 -29.99 5.44
N LEU A 222 -16.11 -28.88 6.08
CA LEU A 222 -15.44 -28.93 7.38
C LEU A 222 -16.34 -28.29 8.46
N LYS A 223 -17.33 -29.09 8.87
CA LYS A 223 -17.94 -29.22 10.21
C LYS A 223 -17.85 -27.99 11.11
N LEU A 224 -18.88 -27.15 11.05
CA LEU A 224 -19.26 -26.16 12.05
C LEU A 224 -20.18 -26.74 13.15
N GLU A 225 -19.93 -27.98 13.55
CA GLU A 225 -20.55 -28.59 14.73
C GLU A 225 -19.43 -29.20 15.57
N ASN A 226 -18.95 -28.46 16.59
CA ASN A 226 -18.29 -28.98 17.81
C ASN A 226 -17.63 -27.89 18.71
N VAL A 227 -18.13 -26.65 18.75
CA VAL A 227 -17.63 -25.65 19.73
C VAL A 227 -18.73 -24.88 20.47
N ILE A 228 -20.00 -25.30 20.36
CA ILE A 228 -21.09 -24.69 21.14
C ILE A 228 -21.98 -25.79 21.73
N ASP A 229 -21.44 -26.60 22.66
CA ASP A 229 -22.25 -27.26 23.69
C ASP A 229 -21.39 -27.88 24.81
N GLN A 230 -20.78 -27.04 25.68
CA GLN A 230 -20.23 -27.52 26.96
C GLN A 230 -20.39 -26.54 28.13
N GLN A 231 -21.28 -25.54 28.06
CA GLN A 231 -21.38 -24.56 29.17
C GLN A 231 -22.76 -24.25 29.76
N THR A 232 -23.85 -24.91 29.35
CA THR A 232 -25.15 -24.68 30.03
C THR A 232 -26.01 -25.93 30.09
N GLY A 233 -25.66 -26.87 30.98
CA GLY A 233 -26.47 -28.06 31.27
C GLY A 233 -26.83 -28.18 32.74
N LYS A 234 -27.64 -27.26 33.28
CA LYS A 234 -28.35 -27.47 34.56
C LYS A 234 -29.58 -28.36 34.32
N HIS A 235 -29.70 -29.36 35.19
CA HIS A 235 -30.84 -30.27 35.43
C HIS A 235 -32.23 -29.64 35.28
N TRP A 236 -33.24 -30.42 34.83
CA TRP A 236 -34.33 -31.01 35.65
C TRP A 236 -35.38 -31.78 34.80
N LEU A 237 -35.72 -32.99 35.29
CA LEU A 237 -37.00 -33.75 35.24
C LEU A 237 -37.58 -34.28 33.90
N SER A 238 -37.68 -35.61 33.77
CA SER A 238 -38.93 -36.36 34.07
C SER A 238 -38.80 -37.88 33.79
N HIS A 239 -39.41 -38.66 34.68
CA HIS A 239 -39.62 -40.12 34.71
C HIS A 239 -38.50 -40.99 35.29
#